data_AF-A0AAE7TJ18-F1
#
_entry.id   AF-A0AAE7TJ18-F1
#
_cell.length_a   1.000
_cell.length_b   1.000
_cell.length_c   1.000
_cell.angle_alpha   90.00
_cell.angle_beta   90.00
_cell.angle_gamma   90.00
#
_symmetry.space_group_name_H-M   'P 1'
#
loop_
_entity.id
_entity.type
_entity.pdbx_description
1 polymer ?
#
loop_
_entity_poly.entity_id
_entity_poly.type
_entity_poly.pdbx_seq_one_letter_code
_entity_poly.pdbx_strand_id
1 'polypeptide(L)'
;MARPEQPRGLILPLPDPLSLIHLVETSPMLKSRIRRAVIREWMARAPEQRRSLQQALAFARDASARHRLPRSRQSPCGVIMQWLKPRTGRG
;
A
#
# COMPACT_ATOMS: atom_id res chain seq x y z
N MET A 1 21.95 28.51 51.20
CA MET A 1 21.58 27.09 50.99
C MET A 1 21.01 26.96 49.58
N ALA A 2 21.80 26.46 48.64
CA ALA A 2 21.46 26.39 47.23
C ALA A 2 20.74 25.07 46.92
N ARG A 3 19.61 25.15 46.21
CA ARG A 3 18.88 24.00 45.63
C ARG A 3 19.72 23.38 44.52
N PRO A 4 19.93 22.05 44.49
CA PRO A 4 20.49 21.42 43.30
C PRO A 4 19.41 21.28 42.22
N GLU A 5 19.62 22.01 41.13
CA GLU A 5 18.91 21.89 39.86
C GLU A 5 19.13 20.49 39.27
N GLN A 6 18.04 19.78 38.99
CA GLN A 6 18.01 18.54 38.22
C GLN A 6 18.30 18.84 36.74
N PRO A 7 19.37 18.31 36.12
CA PRO A 7 19.51 18.41 34.68
C PRO A 7 18.54 17.42 34.01
N ARG A 8 17.42 17.93 33.50
CA ARG A 8 16.55 17.23 32.54
C ARG A 8 17.25 17.09 31.19
N GLY A 9 18.29 16.25 31.14
CA GLY A 9 18.84 15.72 29.89
C GLY A 9 17.94 14.61 29.37
N LEU A 10 16.80 14.97 28.78
CA LEU A 10 15.98 14.05 27.98
C LEU A 10 16.75 13.76 26.68
N ILE A 11 17.70 12.84 26.75
CA ILE A 11 18.28 12.19 25.58
C ILE A 11 17.18 11.28 25.04
N LEU A 12 16.39 11.81 24.10
CA LEU A 12 15.59 10.98 23.20
C LEU A 12 16.56 9.98 22.53
N PRO A 13 16.36 8.66 22.65
CA PRO A 13 17.21 7.72 21.95
C PRO A 13 17.04 7.98 20.45
N LEU A 14 18.14 8.37 19.80
CA LEU A 14 18.22 8.42 18.34
C LEU A 14 17.77 7.05 17.81
N PRO A 15 16.78 6.97 16.92
CA PRO A 15 16.30 5.68 16.44
C PRO A 15 17.45 4.95 15.74
N ASP A 16 17.65 3.69 16.14
CA ASP A 16 18.63 2.78 15.58
C ASP A 16 18.53 2.76 14.03
N PRO A 17 19.65 2.72 13.30
CA PRO A 17 19.66 2.74 11.83
C PRO A 17 18.85 1.58 11.20
N LEU A 18 18.63 0.47 11.92
CA LEU A 18 17.75 -0.63 11.44
C LEU A 18 16.26 -0.28 11.53
N SER A 19 15.87 0.62 12.45
CA SER A 19 14.49 1.16 12.51
C SER A 19 14.22 2.13 11.37
N LEU A 20 15.25 2.80 10.84
CA LEU A 20 15.14 3.69 9.68
C LEU A 20 14.96 2.91 8.37
N ILE A 21 15.53 1.71 8.26
CA ILE A 21 15.33 0.81 7.11
C ILE A 21 13.88 0.31 7.04
N HIS A 22 13.25 0.04 8.18
CA HIS A 22 11.81 -0.24 8.24
C HIS A 22 10.91 0.98 7.97
N LEU A 23 11.46 2.20 8.02
CA LEU A 23 10.73 3.43 7.74
C LEU A 23 10.91 3.92 6.29
N VAL A 24 12.06 3.66 5.64
CA VAL A 24 12.27 3.97 4.21
C VAL A 24 11.48 3.04 3.29
N GLU A 25 11.11 1.85 3.78
CA GLU A 25 10.11 0.98 3.17
C GLU A 25 8.69 1.47 3.51
N THR A 26 8.44 2.73 3.17
CA THR A 26 7.15 3.38 3.34
C THR A 26 6.06 2.58 2.61
N SER A 27 5.35 1.76 3.38
CA SER A 27 4.13 1.05 2.99
C SER A 27 3.18 1.85 2.06
N PRO A 28 2.99 3.20 2.21
CA PRO A 28 2.17 3.98 1.26
C PRO A 28 2.81 4.20 -0.13
N MET A 29 4.12 4.38 -0.25
CA MET A 29 4.76 4.69 -1.53
C MET A 29 4.86 3.44 -2.42
N LEU A 30 5.15 2.28 -1.80
CA LEU A 30 5.12 0.99 -2.48
C LEU A 30 3.71 0.64 -2.96
N LYS A 31 2.69 0.79 -2.10
CA LYS A 31 1.27 0.64 -2.48
C LYS A 31 0.88 1.56 -3.63
N SER A 32 1.35 2.81 -3.62
CA SER A 32 1.07 3.78 -4.69
C SER A 32 1.70 3.41 -6.03
N ARG A 33 2.90 2.82 -6.03
CA ARG A 33 3.54 2.28 -7.25
C ARG A 33 2.79 1.07 -7.77
N ILE A 34 2.47 0.12 -6.90
CA ILE A 34 1.70 -1.09 -7.25
C ILE A 34 0.32 -0.71 -7.80
N ARG A 35 -0.39 0.21 -7.13
CA ARG A 35 -1.69 0.72 -7.60
C ARG A 35 -1.62 1.26 -9.02
N ARG A 36 -0.62 2.09 -9.33
CA ARG A 36 -0.44 2.66 -10.68
C ARG A 36 -0.09 1.59 -11.71
N ALA A 37 0.71 0.58 -11.36
CA ALA A 37 1.01 -0.55 -12.24
C ALA A 37 -0.26 -1.34 -12.55
N VAL A 38 -0.99 -1.77 -11.52
CA VAL A 38 -2.25 -2.53 -11.62
C VAL A 38 -3.30 -1.76 -12.43
N ILE A 39 -3.47 -0.46 -12.19
CA ILE A 39 -4.42 0.36 -12.97
C ILE A 39 -3.98 0.46 -14.43
N ARG A 40 -2.68 0.64 -14.72
CA ARG A 40 -2.20 0.71 -16.11
C ARG A 40 -2.42 -0.60 -16.84
N GLU A 41 -2.07 -1.73 -16.23
CA GLU A 41 -2.35 -3.06 -16.78
C GLU A 41 -3.84 -3.29 -17.01
N TRP A 42 -4.68 -2.85 -16.08
CA TRP A 42 -6.13 -2.93 -16.24
C TRP A 42 -6.61 -2.07 -17.42
N MET A 43 -6.08 -0.86 -17.59
CA MET A 43 -6.44 0.03 -18.69
C MET A 43 -5.92 -0.44 -20.05
N ALA A 44 -4.84 -1.21 -20.08
CA ALA A 44 -4.32 -1.85 -21.29
C ALA A 44 -5.24 -2.98 -21.80
N ARG A 45 -6.18 -3.49 -20.98
CA ARG A 45 -7.16 -4.50 -21.41
C ARG A 45 -8.27 -3.90 -22.28
N ALA A 46 -8.84 -4.76 -23.11
CA ALA A 46 -9.95 -4.40 -23.99
C ALA A 46 -11.14 -3.84 -23.19
N PRO A 47 -11.88 -2.85 -23.73
CA PRO A 47 -13.02 -2.23 -23.04
C PRO A 47 -14.09 -3.25 -22.59
N GLU A 48 -14.36 -4.31 -23.36
CA GLU A 48 -15.32 -5.33 -22.96
C GLU A 48 -14.87 -6.07 -21.70
N GLN A 49 -13.56 -6.34 -21.61
CA GLN A 49 -12.97 -6.99 -20.44
C GLN A 49 -13.08 -6.11 -19.20
N ARG A 50 -13.01 -4.78 -19.39
CA ARG A 50 -13.07 -3.82 -18.30
C ARG A 50 -14.45 -3.64 -17.69
N ARG A 51 -15.53 -3.99 -18.41
CA ARG A 51 -16.91 -3.83 -17.95
C ARG A 51 -17.41 -5.02 -17.12
N SER A 52 -16.70 -6.15 -17.14
CA SER A 52 -17.11 -7.34 -16.41
C SER A 52 -16.47 -7.41 -15.01
N LEU A 53 -17.30 -7.44 -13.98
CA LEU A 53 -16.87 -7.62 -12.60
C LEU A 53 -16.12 -8.96 -12.40
N GLN A 54 -16.55 -10.01 -13.11
CA GLN A 54 -15.91 -11.32 -13.05
C GLN A 54 -14.49 -11.28 -13.62
N GLN A 55 -14.28 -10.51 -14.69
CA GLN A 55 -12.95 -10.32 -15.26
C GLN A 55 -12.06 -9.45 -14.37
N ALA A 56 -12.63 -8.44 -13.71
CA ALA A 56 -11.93 -7.67 -12.69
C ALA A 56 -11.53 -8.53 -11.49
N LEU A 57 -12.36 -9.49 -11.06
CA LEU A 57 -12.02 -10.47 -10.01
C LEU A 57 -10.87 -11.37 -10.43
N ALA A 58 -10.93 -11.92 -11.65
CA ALA A 58 -9.87 -12.77 -12.18
C ALA A 58 -8.54 -12.01 -12.26
N PHE A 59 -8.57 -10.78 -12.79
CA PHE A 59 -7.41 -9.90 -12.85
C PHE A 59 -6.89 -9.52 -11.46
N ALA A 60 -7.77 -9.22 -10.49
CA ALA A 60 -7.36 -8.88 -9.14
C ALA A 60 -6.65 -10.04 -8.42
N ARG A 61 -7.10 -11.27 -8.64
CA ARG A 61 -6.43 -12.47 -8.12
C ARG A 61 -5.04 -12.64 -8.72
N ASP A 62 -4.94 -12.57 -10.04
CA ASP A 62 -3.67 -12.66 -10.77
C ASP A 62 -2.69 -11.54 -10.37
N ALA A 63 -3.15 -10.30 -10.35
CA ALA A 63 -2.37 -9.15 -9.92
C ALA A 63 -1.96 -9.23 -8.44
N SER A 64 -2.78 -9.84 -7.57
CA SER A 64 -2.41 -10.07 -6.16
C SER A 64 -1.32 -11.13 -5.99
N ALA A 65 -1.22 -12.07 -6.93
CA ALA A 65 -0.13 -13.05 -6.96
C ALA A 65 1.17 -12.43 -7.49
N ARG A 66 1.07 -11.57 -8.52
CA ARG A 66 2.22 -10.89 -9.15
C ARG A 66 2.78 -9.75 -8.29
N HIS A 67 1.92 -8.99 -7.62
CA HIS A 67 2.33 -7.90 -6.75
C HIS A 67 2.16 -8.30 -5.29
N ARG A 68 3.29 -8.53 -4.60
CA ARG A 68 3.29 -8.67 -3.14
C ARG A 68 2.88 -7.35 -2.51
N LEU A 69 1.59 -7.23 -2.23
CA LEU A 69 1.07 -6.13 -1.43
C LEU A 69 1.57 -6.29 0.01
N PRO A 70 2.04 -5.22 0.65
CA PRO A 70 2.46 -5.27 2.05
C PRO A 70 1.28 -5.72 2.92
N ARG A 71 1.60 -6.51 3.95
CA ARG A 71 0.63 -7.18 4.82
C ARG A 71 -0.38 -6.16 5.34
N SER A 72 -1.64 -6.33 4.96
CA SER A 72 -2.75 -5.45 5.33
C SER A 72 -3.85 -6.28 5.99
N ARG A 73 -4.68 -5.63 6.81
CA ARG A 73 -5.87 -6.26 7.40
C ARG A 73 -6.89 -6.70 6.33
N GLN A 74 -6.83 -6.14 5.13
CA GLN A 74 -7.62 -6.58 3.98
C GLN A 74 -6.86 -7.56 3.09
N SER A 75 -7.60 -8.52 2.52
CA SER A 75 -7.09 -9.41 1.49
C SER A 75 -6.55 -8.60 0.30
N PRO A 76 -5.36 -8.94 -0.23
CA PRO A 76 -4.72 -8.21 -1.33
C PRO A 76 -5.60 -8.12 -2.58
N CYS A 77 -6.39 -9.17 -2.87
CA CYS A 77 -7.39 -9.17 -3.93
C CYS A 77 -8.49 -8.10 -3.69
N GLY A 78 -8.94 -7.94 -2.44
CA GLY A 78 -9.92 -6.92 -2.04
C GLY A 78 -9.39 -5.50 -2.17
N VAL A 79 -8.10 -5.27 -1.90
CA VAL A 79 -7.44 -3.97 -2.10
C VAL A 79 -7.38 -3.62 -3.60
N ILE A 80 -6.97 -4.57 -4.43
CA ILE A 80 -6.93 -4.36 -5.89
C ILE A 80 -8.34 -4.12 -6.43
N MET A 81 -9.33 -4.88 -5.97
CA MET A 81 -10.72 -4.68 -6.37
C MET A 81 -11.25 -3.29 -6.03
N GLN A 82 -10.88 -2.71 -4.89
CA GLN A 82 -11.23 -1.32 -4.57
C GLN A 82 -10.65 -0.32 -5.57
N TRP A 83 -9.46 -0.56 -6.11
CA TRP A 83 -8.86 0.32 -7.12
C TRP A 83 -9.57 0.23 -8.48
N LEU A 84 -10.13 -0.94 -8.78
CA LEU A 84 -10.82 -1.23 -10.03
C LEU A 84 -12.30 -0.87 -10.01
N LYS A 85 -12.95 -0.90 -8.83
CA LYS A 85 -14.38 -0.58 -8.63
C LYS A 85 -14.87 0.68 -9.38
N PRO A 86 -14.20 1.84 -9.30
CA PRO A 86 -14.63 3.04 -10.04
C PRO A 86 -14.43 2.94 -11.57
N ARG A 87 -13.75 1.90 -12.07
CA ARG A 87 -13.37 1.71 -13.48
C ARG A 87 -14.07 0.51 -14.14
N THR A 88 -14.74 -0.32 -13.34
CA THR A 88 -15.53 -1.47 -13.80
C THR A 88 -17.00 -1.13 -14.09
N GLY A 89 -17.36 0.16 -14.06
CA GLY A 89 -18.65 0.64 -14.57
C GLY A 89 -19.88 0.27 -13.73
N ARG A 90 -19.72 -0.04 -12.44
CA ARG A 90 -20.85 -0.09 -11.50
C ARG A 90 -20.72 1.01 -10.46
N GLY A 91 -21.21 2.19 -10.85
CA GLY A 91 -21.81 3.18 -9.97
C GLY A 91 -23.28 3.23 -10.33
#